data_AF-A0A7Y2JJT1-F1
#
_entry.id   AF-A0A7Y2JJT1-F1
#
_cell.length_a   1.000
_cell.length_b   1.000
_cell.length_c   1.000
_cell.angle_alpha   90.00
_cell.angle_beta   90.00
_cell.angle_gamma   90.00
#
_symmetry.space_group_name_H-M   'P 1'
#
loop_
_entity.id
_entity.type
_entity.pdbx_description
1 polymer ?
#
loop_
_entity_poly.entity_id
_entity_poly.type
_entity_poly.pdbx_seq_one_letter_code
_entity_poly.pdbx_strand_id
1 'polypeptide(L)'
;GMEFTFFDFNLHELEFKGTPYLYSGISIANHDNYFFSSSGVYTNENTSSWAYGIPIVLGYKTRLMDHFIIAAEVGARYTFSDEIDGSVPDSEERQSLSFGNINSKDWYVFSGFTLTYTFGRQPCYCNF
;
A
#
# COMPACT_ATOMS: atom_id res chain seq x y z
N GLY A 1 3.94 -3.05 -9.91
CA GLY A 1 2.53 -3.42 -9.68
C GLY A 1 1.78 -3.39 -10.99
N MET A 2 0.54 -3.84 -10.99
CA MET A 2 -0.39 -3.77 -12.10
C MET A 2 -1.65 -3.05 -11.64
N GLU A 3 -2.20 -2.21 -12.51
CA GLU A 3 -3.47 -1.52 -12.30
C GLU A 3 -4.46 -1.99 -13.36
N PHE A 4 -5.68 -2.27 -12.94
CA PHE A 4 -6.81 -2.57 -13.80
C PHE A 4 -7.89 -1.49 -13.62
N THR A 5 -8.18 -0.75 -14.69
CA THR A 5 -9.27 0.23 -14.73
C THR A 5 -10.53 -0.40 -15.33
N PHE A 6 -11.68 -0.26 -14.66
CA PHE A 6 -12.92 -0.88 -15.14
C PHE A 6 -13.54 -0.15 -16.35
N PHE A 7 -13.34 1.16 -16.44
CA PHE A 7 -13.72 1.98 -17.59
C PHE A 7 -12.50 2.61 -18.26
N ASP A 8 -12.62 2.86 -19.57
CA ASP A 8 -11.59 3.52 -20.36
C ASP A 8 -11.24 4.89 -19.80
N PHE A 9 -10.00 5.00 -19.32
CA PHE A 9 -9.49 6.21 -18.71
C PHE A 9 -8.44 6.84 -19.63
N ASN A 10 -8.94 7.56 -20.65
CA ASN A 10 -8.12 8.31 -21.57
C ASN A 10 -8.13 9.80 -21.19
N LEU A 11 -6.95 10.33 -20.85
CA LEU A 11 -6.78 11.74 -20.45
C LEU A 11 -6.85 12.73 -21.63
N HIS A 12 -6.80 12.21 -22.86
CA HIS A 12 -6.81 13.04 -24.07
C HIS A 12 -8.21 13.41 -24.55
N GLU A 13 -9.24 12.82 -23.97
CA GLU A 13 -10.62 13.13 -24.31
C GLU A 13 -11.12 14.30 -23.46
N LEU A 14 -11.82 15.25 -24.10
CA LEU A 14 -12.31 16.49 -23.49
C LEU A 14 -13.39 16.26 -22.42
N GLU A 15 -13.99 15.06 -22.37
CA GLU A 15 -15.05 14.73 -21.43
C GLU A 15 -14.55 14.45 -20.01
N PHE A 16 -15.44 14.66 -19.03
CA PHE A 16 -15.19 14.28 -17.65
C PHE A 16 -15.09 12.74 -17.56
N LYS A 17 -13.92 12.23 -17.21
CA LYS A 17 -13.68 10.79 -17.07
C LYS A 17 -13.36 10.43 -15.62
N GLY A 18 -14.01 9.37 -15.16
CA GLY A 18 -13.73 8.76 -13.87
C GLY A 18 -13.88 7.26 -13.95
N THR A 19 -13.00 6.53 -13.29
CA THR A 19 -12.96 5.07 -13.34
C THR A 19 -12.65 4.50 -11.97
N PRO A 20 -13.40 3.51 -11.48
CA PRO A 20 -12.89 2.67 -10.42
C PRO A 20 -11.71 1.87 -10.97
N TYR A 21 -10.75 1.58 -10.11
CA TYR A 21 -9.61 0.76 -10.45
C TYR A 21 -9.23 -0.17 -9.31
N LEU A 22 -8.61 -1.28 -9.68
CA LEU A 22 -7.99 -2.23 -8.79
C LEU A 22 -6.49 -2.21 -9.05
N TYR A 23 -5.69 -2.05 -8.02
CA TYR A 23 -4.24 -2.13 -8.10
C TYR A 23 -3.73 -3.28 -7.22
N SER A 24 -2.79 -4.05 -7.76
CA SER A 24 -2.06 -5.05 -6.99
C SER A 24 -0.59 -5.10 -7.38
N GLY A 25 0.27 -5.66 -6.54
CA GLY A 25 1.69 -5.69 -6.80
C GLY A 25 2.50 -6.41 -5.73
N ILE A 26 3.73 -5.96 -5.55
CA ILE A 26 4.62 -6.40 -4.49
C ILE A 26 4.95 -5.15 -3.68
N SER A 27 4.80 -5.23 -2.36
CA SER A 27 5.20 -4.20 -1.41
C SER A 27 6.33 -4.72 -0.54
N ILE A 28 7.30 -3.86 -0.26
CA ILE A 28 8.39 -4.12 0.67
C ILE A 28 8.38 -2.97 1.67
N ALA A 29 8.33 -3.27 2.95
CA ALA A 29 8.37 -2.29 4.03
C ALA A 29 9.50 -2.65 4.99
N ASN A 30 10.37 -1.70 5.30
CA ASN A 30 11.34 -1.82 6.37
C ASN A 30 10.72 -1.24 7.65
N HIS A 31 10.75 -1.97 8.75
CA HIS A 31 10.28 -1.49 10.04
C HIS A 31 11.27 -1.86 11.15
N ASP A 32 11.30 -1.04 12.19
CA ASP A 32 12.04 -1.36 13.40
C ASP A 32 11.28 -2.42 14.19
N ASN A 33 12.02 -3.32 14.84
CA ASN A 33 11.46 -4.38 15.67
C ASN A 33 11.24 -3.86 17.09
N TYR A 34 10.11 -4.25 17.66
CA TYR A 34 9.72 -3.87 19.01
C TYR A 34 9.26 -5.12 19.76
N PHE A 35 9.52 -5.16 21.06
CA PHE A 35 9.05 -6.23 21.93
C PHE A 35 8.40 -5.64 23.18
N PHE A 36 7.47 -6.41 23.76
CA PHE A 36 6.90 -6.11 25.06
C PHE A 36 7.74 -6.77 26.16
N SER A 37 8.20 -5.99 27.14
CA SER A 37 8.82 -6.55 28.34
C SER A 37 7.79 -7.28 29.20
N SER A 38 8.21 -8.15 30.13
CA SER A 38 7.32 -8.81 31.11
C SER A 38 6.56 -7.83 32.02
N SER A 39 6.90 -6.54 31.99
CA SER A 39 6.19 -5.44 32.67
C SER A 39 5.23 -4.67 31.77
N GLY A 40 5.04 -5.08 30.51
CA GLY A 40 4.14 -4.47 29.54
C GLY A 40 4.68 -3.18 28.89
N VAL A 41 5.99 -2.92 28.98
CA VAL A 41 6.62 -1.73 28.39
C VAL A 41 7.05 -2.02 26.96
N TYR A 42 6.58 -1.20 26.02
CA TYR A 42 6.98 -1.24 24.62
C TYR A 42 8.43 -0.76 24.48
N THR A 43 9.33 -1.68 24.13
CA THR A 43 10.78 -1.41 24.04
C THR A 43 11.29 -1.73 22.64
N ASN A 44 12.14 -0.87 22.10
CA ASN A 44 12.75 -1.07 20.78
C ASN A 44 13.88 -2.12 20.86
N GLU A 45 13.92 -3.05 19.91
CA GLU A 45 14.93 -4.12 19.88
C GLU A 45 16.25 -3.67 19.23
N ASN A 46 16.29 -2.44 18.69
CA ASN A 46 17.42 -1.86 17.98
C ASN A 46 17.85 -2.69 16.74
N THR A 47 16.93 -3.51 16.23
CA THR A 47 17.00 -4.33 15.03
C THR A 47 15.88 -3.91 14.07
N SER A 48 16.11 -4.06 12.77
CA SER A 48 15.15 -3.69 11.72
C SER A 48 14.90 -4.89 10.80
N SER A 49 13.63 -5.15 10.50
CA SER A 49 13.18 -6.25 9.66
C SER A 49 12.53 -5.76 8.37
N TRP A 50 12.56 -6.62 7.36
CA TRP A 50 11.93 -6.39 6.06
C TRP A 50 10.65 -7.21 5.93
N ALA A 51 9.51 -6.52 5.85
CA ALA A 51 8.22 -7.13 5.58
C ALA A 51 7.89 -7.09 4.08
N TYR A 52 7.72 -8.26 3.48
CA TYR A 52 7.25 -8.42 2.10
C TYR A 52 5.73 -8.63 2.09
N GLY A 53 5.03 -8.08 1.11
CA GLY A 53 3.58 -8.23 1.03
C GLY A 53 3.00 -8.04 -0.37
N ILE A 54 1.73 -8.40 -0.51
CA ILE A 54 0.94 -8.15 -1.71
C ILE A 54 -0.16 -7.15 -1.36
N PRO A 55 -0.05 -5.90 -1.84
CA PRO A 55 -1.14 -4.94 -1.72
C PRO A 55 -2.29 -5.31 -2.66
N ILE A 56 -3.51 -5.12 -2.17
CA ILE A 56 -4.73 -5.09 -2.96
C ILE A 56 -5.40 -3.76 -2.65
N VAL A 57 -5.43 -2.87 -3.64
CA VAL A 57 -5.92 -1.50 -3.51
C VAL A 57 -7.12 -1.32 -4.43
N LEU A 58 -8.22 -0.84 -3.89
CA LEU A 58 -9.40 -0.42 -4.62
C LEU A 58 -9.47 1.11 -4.55
N GLY A 59 -9.64 1.75 -5.69
CA GLY A 59 -9.75 3.20 -5.73
C GLY A 59 -10.72 3.67 -6.79
N TYR A 60 -11.08 4.94 -6.69
CA TYR A 60 -11.77 5.67 -7.75
C TYR A 60 -10.94 6.88 -8.11
N LYS A 61 -10.61 7.02 -9.40
CA LYS A 61 -9.85 8.17 -9.91
C LYS A 61 -10.67 8.93 -10.93
N THR A 62 -10.52 10.24 -10.95
CA THR A 62 -11.20 11.12 -11.89
C THR A 62 -10.30 12.29 -12.31
N ARG A 63 -10.48 12.74 -13.56
CA ARG A 63 -9.80 13.91 -14.10
C ARG A 63 -10.48 15.17 -13.58
N LEU A 64 -9.75 15.98 -12.80
CA LEU A 64 -10.24 17.26 -12.29
C LEU A 64 -9.98 18.40 -13.28
N MET A 65 -8.79 18.43 -13.87
CA MET A 65 -8.37 19.39 -14.90
C MET A 65 -7.48 18.66 -15.93
N ASP A 66 -7.12 19.30 -17.04
CA ASP A 66 -6.35 18.67 -18.14
C ASP A 66 -5.08 17.93 -17.69
N HIS A 67 -4.44 18.38 -16.60
CA HIS A 67 -3.22 17.78 -16.09
C HIS A 67 -3.35 17.22 -14.67
N PHE A 68 -4.52 17.36 -14.03
CA PHE A 68 -4.72 16.97 -12.63
C PHE A 68 -5.74 15.84 -12.51
N ILE A 69 -5.32 14.76 -11.85
CA ILE A 69 -6.14 13.60 -11.53
C ILE A 69 -6.25 13.53 -10.01
N ILE A 70 -7.46 13.40 -9.50
CA ILE A 70 -7.70 13.11 -8.10
C ILE A 70 -8.19 11.68 -7.95
N ALA A 71 -7.72 10.99 -6.92
CA ALA A 71 -8.16 9.65 -6.60
C ALA A 71 -8.44 9.51 -5.10
N ALA A 72 -9.40 8.65 -4.77
CA ALA A 72 -9.63 8.16 -3.42
C ALA A 72 -9.37 6.66 -3.41
N GLU A 73 -8.61 6.18 -2.43
CA GLU A 73 -8.09 4.82 -2.40
C GLU A 73 -8.30 4.19 -1.02
N VAL A 74 -8.63 2.90 -1.03
CA VAL A 74 -8.58 2.03 0.14
C VAL A 74 -7.88 0.74 -0.25
N GLY A 75 -6.85 0.37 0.50
CA GLY A 75 -6.06 -0.82 0.20
C GLY A 75 -5.73 -1.61 1.45
N ALA A 76 -5.90 -2.92 1.35
CA ALA A 76 -5.38 -3.87 2.32
C ALA A 76 -4.03 -4.37 1.80
N ARG A 77 -3.00 -4.32 2.65
CA ARG A 77 -1.69 -4.86 2.33
C ARG A 77 -1.47 -6.09 3.18
N TYR A 78 -1.52 -7.25 2.54
CA TYR A 78 -1.24 -8.51 3.19
C TYR A 78 0.26 -8.68 3.28
N THR A 79 0.82 -8.63 4.49
CA THR A 79 2.24 -8.83 4.72
C THR A 79 2.50 -10.29 5.08
N PHE A 80 3.50 -10.88 4.46
CA PHE A 80 3.95 -12.25 4.76
C PHE A 80 4.86 -12.30 6.00
N SER A 81 4.91 -11.22 6.79
CA SER A 81 5.66 -11.11 8.04
C SER A 81 4.67 -11.07 9.22
N ASP A 82 5.04 -11.73 10.31
CA ASP A 82 4.33 -11.81 11.60
C ASP A 82 4.92 -10.83 12.64
N GLU A 83 5.77 -9.91 12.17
CA GLU A 83 6.61 -9.05 13.01
C GLU A 83 6.10 -7.61 13.10
N ILE A 84 5.01 -7.26 12.38
CA ILE A 84 4.58 -5.86 12.25
C ILE A 84 3.88 -5.35 13.51
N ASP A 85 3.19 -6.21 14.25
CA ASP A 85 2.58 -5.87 15.54
C ASP A 85 3.50 -6.13 16.77
N GLY A 86 4.70 -6.68 16.55
CA GLY A 86 5.66 -7.03 17.60
C GLY A 86 5.22 -8.23 18.46
N SER A 87 4.31 -9.06 17.96
CA SER A 87 3.83 -10.28 18.63
C SER A 87 4.86 -11.40 18.67
N VAL A 88 5.85 -11.41 17.77
CA VAL A 88 6.92 -12.41 17.72
C VAL A 88 8.31 -11.75 17.80
N PRO A 89 9.02 -11.81 18.95
CA PRO A 89 10.40 -11.33 19.05
C PRO A 89 11.40 -12.30 18.38
N ASP A 90 12.45 -11.76 17.77
CA ASP A 90 13.40 -12.43 16.86
C ASP A 90 14.38 -13.40 17.54
N SER A 91 14.36 -13.48 18.88
CA SER A 91 15.29 -14.30 19.68
C SER A 91 14.60 -15.55 20.24
N GLU A 92 15.19 -16.73 20.03
CA GLU A 92 14.70 -18.02 20.57
C GLU A 92 14.46 -17.98 22.09
N GLU A 93 15.23 -17.18 22.84
CA GLU A 93 15.09 -17.00 24.29
C GLU A 93 13.85 -16.18 24.70
N ARG A 94 13.27 -15.37 23.80
CA ARG A 94 12.10 -14.51 24.07
C ARG A 94 10.80 -15.01 23.45
N GLN A 95 10.80 -16.21 22.84
CA GLN A 95 9.57 -16.85 22.35
C GLN A 95 8.47 -16.97 23.43
N SER A 96 8.85 -17.02 24.72
CA SER A 96 7.93 -17.02 25.85
C SER A 96 7.14 -15.71 26.05
N LEU A 97 7.53 -14.63 25.38
CA LEU A 97 6.84 -13.34 25.36
C LEU A 97 5.96 -13.15 24.12
N SER A 98 5.86 -14.18 23.26
CA SER A 98 4.97 -14.14 22.12
C SER A 98 3.51 -14.11 22.58
N PHE A 99 2.73 -13.17 22.04
CA PHE A 99 1.32 -13.00 22.38
C PHE A 99 0.50 -12.82 21.10
N GLY A 100 -0.69 -13.40 21.04
CA GLY A 100 -1.52 -13.32 19.83
C GLY A 100 -1.49 -14.59 18.98
N ASN A 101 -1.85 -14.46 17.69
CA ASN A 101 -2.04 -15.59 16.79
C ASN A 101 -0.90 -15.70 15.78
N ILE A 102 0.14 -16.46 16.14
CA ILE A 102 1.31 -16.81 15.32
C ILE A 102 1.02 -17.51 13.97
N ASN A 103 -0.26 -17.76 13.65
CA ASN A 103 -0.72 -18.36 12.39
C ASN A 103 -1.45 -17.36 11.49
N SER A 104 -1.65 -16.12 11.94
CA SER A 104 -2.40 -15.09 11.20
C SER A 104 -1.46 -13.98 10.76
N LYS A 105 -0.90 -14.14 9.56
CA LYS A 105 -0.10 -13.10 8.88
C LYS A 105 -0.78 -11.73 8.97
N ASP A 106 -0.02 -10.74 9.42
CA ASP A 106 -0.52 -9.39 9.60
C ASP A 106 -0.98 -8.76 8.28
N TRP A 107 -2.06 -7.99 8.36
CA TRP A 107 -2.53 -7.14 7.27
C TRP A 107 -2.82 -5.77 7.84
N TYR A 108 -2.47 -4.73 7.07
CA TYR A 108 -2.82 -3.36 7.43
C TYR A 108 -3.62 -2.70 6.32
N VAL A 109 -4.56 -1.85 6.74
CA VAL A 109 -5.41 -1.08 5.83
C VAL A 109 -4.88 0.33 5.73
N PHE A 110 -4.82 0.84 4.51
CA PHE A 110 -4.50 2.22 4.22
C PHE A 110 -5.62 2.83 3.40
N SER A 111 -6.11 3.99 3.81
CA SER A 111 -7.07 4.79 3.05
C SER A 111 -6.56 6.21 2.88
N GLY A 112 -6.72 6.80 1.70
CA GLY A 112 -6.23 8.14 1.45
C GLY A 112 -6.76 8.75 0.16
N PHE A 113 -6.36 10.00 -0.07
CA PHE A 113 -6.60 10.72 -1.30
C PHE A 113 -5.27 11.00 -1.99
N THR A 114 -5.24 10.85 -3.32
CA THR A 114 -4.06 11.08 -4.14
C THR A 114 -4.35 12.21 -5.12
N LEU A 115 -3.42 13.15 -5.26
CA LEU A 115 -3.42 14.17 -6.30
C LEU A 115 -2.23 13.92 -7.23
N THR A 116 -2.52 13.58 -8.47
CA THR A 116 -1.51 13.23 -9.48
C THR A 116 -1.49 14.29 -10.57
N TYR A 117 -0.30 14.73 -10.95
CA TYR A 117 -0.07 15.64 -12.07
C TYR A 117 0.60 14.90 -13.23
N THR A 118 0.03 15.00 -14.43
CA THR A 118 0.55 14.32 -15.62
C THR A 118 1.32 15.28 -16.53
N PHE A 119 2.58 14.94 -16.82
CA PHE A 119 3.42 15.65 -17.78
C PHE A 119 3.31 14.99 -19.15
N GLY A 120 2.78 15.69 -20.15
CA GLY A 120 2.71 15.19 -21.51
C GLY A 120 1.63 15.88 -22.32
N ARG A 121 1.89 16.09 -23.61
CA ARG A 121 0.88 16.48 -24.59
C ARG A 121 0.80 15.37 -25.63
N GLN A 122 -0.40 15.06 -26.11
CA GLN A 122 -0.55 14.10 -27.20
C GLN A 122 0.33 14.54 -28.37
N PRO A 123 1.17 13.65 -28.94
CA PRO A 123 1.85 13.96 -30.18
C PRO A 123 0.79 14.24 -31.26
N CYS A 124 0.71 15.49 -31.71
CA CYS A 124 -0.12 15.86 -32.85
C CYS A 124 0.55 15.28 -34.11
N TYR A 125 0.14 14.08 -34.51
CA TYR A 125 0.48 13.59 -35.84
C TYR A 125 -0.37 14.36 -36.85
N CYS A 126 0.26 15.28 -37.58
CA CYS A 126 -0.35 15.85 -38.78
C CYS A 126 -0.52 14.70 -39.79
N ASN A 127 -1.76 14.31 -40.08
CA ASN A 127 -2.05 13.55 -41.29
C ASN A 127 -1.77 14.49 -42.47
N PHE A 128 -0.75 14.15 -43.27
CA PHE A 128 -0.54 14.73 -44.59
C PHE A 128 -1.38 13.98 -45.63
#